data_AF-A0A356CSA2-F1
#
_entry.id   AF-A0A356CSA2-F1
#
_cell.length_a   1.000
_cell.length_b   1.000
_cell.length_c   1.000
_cell.angle_alpha   90.00
_cell.angle_beta   90.00
_cell.angle_gamma   90.00
#
_symmetry.space_group_name_H-M   'P 1'
#
loop_
_entity.id
_entity.type
_entity.pdbx_description
1 polymer ?
#
loop_
_entity_poly.entity_id
_entity_poly.type
_entity_poly.pdbx_seq_one_letter_code
_entity_poly.pdbx_strand_id
1 'polypeptide(L)' 'MSQIIGIDGCKRGWFSVWQNPDDTIQSSIFSTLNHLKDFFNDEAHLIIGIDMPVVLSDFIP' A
#
# COMPACT_ATOMS: atom_id res chain seq x y z
N MET A 1 0.05 6.13 -17.46
CA MET A 1 -0.61 6.73 -16.29
C MET A 1 -0.09 5.96 -15.08
N SER A 2 0.19 6.61 -13.94
CA SER A 2 0.75 5.88 -12.79
C SER A 2 -0.39 5.36 -11.91
N GLN A 3 -0.32 4.10 -11.50
CA GLN A 3 -1.25 3.55 -10.51
C GLN A 3 -0.82 4.03 -9.12
N ILE A 4 -1.73 4.72 -8.42
CA ILE A 4 -1.49 5.22 -7.06
C ILE A 4 -2.23 4.32 -6.09
N ILE A 5 -1.53 3.88 -5.04
CA ILE A 5 -2.06 3.00 -4.00
C ILE A 5 -1.76 3.62 -2.65
N GLY A 6 -2.78 3.79 -1.81
CA GLY A 6 -2.61 4.04 -0.39
C GLY A 6 -2.53 2.72 0.36
N ILE A 7 -1.54 2.57 1.23
CA ILE A 7 -1.38 1.37 2.06
C ILE A 7 -1.22 1.72 3.54
N ASP A 8 -1.82 0.91 4.42
CA ASP A 8 -1.56 0.88 5.86
C ASP A 8 -0.89 -0.46 6.21
N GLY A 9 0.35 -0.37 6.69
CA GLY A 9 1.15 -1.51 7.10
C GLY A 9 0.94 -1.82 8.58
N CYS A 10 0.28 -2.95 8.87
CA CYS A 10 0.08 -3.40 10.25
C CYS A 10 0.73 -4.77 10.50
N LYS A 11 0.71 -5.23 11.77
CA LYS A 11 1.23 -6.56 12.18
C LYS A 11 0.61 -7.75 11.42
N ARG A 12 -0.52 -7.54 10.73
CA ARG A 12 -1.30 -8.60 10.04
C ARG A 12 -1.27 -8.49 8.51
N GLY A 13 -0.47 -7.58 7.95
CA GLY A 13 -0.34 -7.40 6.49
C GLY A 13 -0.54 -5.95 6.06
N TRP A 14 -0.81 -5.77 4.77
CA TRP A 14 -0.89 -4.49 4.08
C TRP A 14 -2.33 -4.27 3.60
N PHE A 15 -3.05 -3.41 4.29
CA PHE A 15 -4.35 -2.93 3.83
C PHE A 15 -4.10 -1.94 2.71
N SER A 16 -4.71 -2.15 1.56
CA SER A 16 -4.48 -1.33 0.37
C SER A 16 -5.79 -0.85 -0.21
N VAL A 17 -5.78 0.38 -0.71
CA VAL A 17 -6.89 1.00 -1.43
C VAL A 17 -6.31 1.73 -2.65
N TRP A 18 -6.97 1.57 -3.79
CA TRP A 18 -6.60 2.24 -5.03
C TRP A 18 -7.83 2.55 -5.89
N GLN A 19 -7.64 3.46 -6.85
CA GLN A 19 -8.66 3.84 -7.83
C GLN A 19 -8.24 3.33 -9.21
N ASN A 20 -9.17 2.66 -9.89
CA ASN A 20 -8.98 2.20 -11.25
C ASN A 20 -9.26 3.32 -12.27
N PRO A 21 -8.88 3.15 -13.56
CA PRO A 21 -9.15 4.13 -14.61
C PRO A 21 -10.63 4.43 -14.86
N ASP A 22 -11.53 3.54 -14.45
CA ASP A 22 -12.98 3.70 -14.54
C ASP A 22 -13.61 4.36 -13.29
N ASP A 23 -12.78 4.99 -12.46
CA ASP A 23 -13.13 5.62 -11.18
C ASP A 23 -13.68 4.66 -10.12
N THR A 24 -13.56 3.35 -10.33
CA THR A 24 -13.92 2.37 -9.30
C THR A 24 -12.84 2.32 -8.21
N ILE A 25 -13.28 2.37 -6.95
CA ILE A 25 -12.41 2.18 -5.79
C ILE A 25 -12.34 0.69 -5.47
N GLN A 26 -11.13 0.17 -5.36
CA GLN A 26 -10.87 -1.20 -4.95
C GLN A 26 -10.02 -1.24 -3.68
N SER A 27 -10.16 -2.34 -2.94
CA SER A 27 -9.39 -2.58 -1.72
C SER A 27 -9.05 -4.05 -1.56
N SER A 28 -7.87 -4.34 -1.04
CA SER A 28 -7.43 -5.71 -0.72
C SER A 28 -6.45 -5.72 0.46
N ILE A 29 -6.33 -6.87 1.11
CA ILE A 29 -5.33 -7.12 2.15
C ILE A 29 -4.27 -8.05 1.57
N PHE A 30 -3.04 -7.56 1.48
CA PHE A 30 -1.90 -8.36 1.06
C PHE A 30 -1.13 -8.85 2.29
N SER A 31 -0.86 -10.16 2.36
CA SER A 31 -0.12 -10.75 3.49
C SER A 31 1.35 -10.31 3.55
N THR A 32 1.94 -9.92 2.41
CA THR A 32 3.32 -9.44 2.31
C THR A 32 3.42 -8.30 1.29
N LEU A 33 4.47 -7.48 1.38
CA LEU A 33 4.72 -6.41 0.41
C LEU A 33 5.04 -6.98 -0.98
N ASN A 34 5.67 -8.16 -1.05
CA ASN A 34 5.93 -8.84 -2.31
C ASN A 34 4.63 -9.24 -3.01
N HIS A 35 3.65 -9.82 -2.28
CA HIS A 35 2.34 -10.12 -2.87
C HIS A 35 1.64 -8.88 -3.43
N LEU A 36 1.76 -7.73 -2.74
CA LEU A 36 1.24 -6.47 -3.26
C LEU A 36 1.95 -6.09 -4.57
N LYS A 37 3.28 -6.09 -4.58
CA LYS A 37 4.07 -5.74 -5.76
C LYS A 37 3.80 -6.67 -6.95
N ASP A 38 3.67 -7.97 -6.70
CA ASP A 38 3.40 -8.98 -7.72
C ASP A 38 1.98 -8.85 -8.30
N PHE A 39 1.02 -8.38 -7.51
CA PHE A 39 -0.34 -8.10 -7.99
C PHE A 39 -0.40 -6.92 -8.98
N PHE A 40 0.48 -5.92 -8.82
CA PHE A 40 0.59 -4.76 -9.70
C PHE A 40 1.78 -4.85 -10.67
N ASN A 41 2.25 -6.07 -10.97
CA ASN A 41 3.45 -6.29 -11.79
C ASN A 41 3.35 -5.75 -13.23
N ASP A 42 2.13 -5.68 -13.77
CA ASP A 42 1.85 -5.20 -15.13
C ASP A 42 1.76 -3.66 -15.21
N GLU A 43 1.80 -2.96 -14.07
CA GLU A 43 1.74 -1.50 -14.02
C GLU A 43 3.11 -0.88 -14.29
N ALA A 44 3.22 -0.17 -15.42
CA ALA A 44 4.48 0.46 -15.85
C ALA A 44 5.05 1.46 -14.83
N HIS A 45 4.18 2.09 -14.04
CA HIS A 45 4.56 3.03 -12.98
C HIS A 45 3.65 2.89 -11.76
N LEU A 46 4.16 2.24 -10.72
CA LEU A 46 3.48 2.07 -9.44
C LEU A 46 3.97 3.11 -8.41
N ILE A 47 3.05 3.87 -7.82
CA ILE A 47 3.33 4.80 -6.72
C ILE A 47 2.59 4.30 -5.48
N ILE A 48 3.34 4.06 -4.40
CA ILE A 48 2.80 3.54 -3.15
C ILE A 48 2.97 4.60 -2.06
N GLY A 49 1.85 5.13 -1.57
CA GLY A 49 1.80 5.95 -0.37
C GLY A 49 1.62 5.05 0.85
N ILE A 50 2.61 5.02 1.74
CA ILE A 50 2.59 4.19 2.95
C ILE A 50 2.23 5.05 4.14
N ASP A 51 1.15 4.70 4.85
CA ASP A 51 0.91 5.19 6.20
C ASP A 51 1.91 4.50 7.13
N MET A 52 3.00 5.20 7.41
CA MET A 52 4.05 4.70 8.28
C MET A 52 3.71 5.08 9.71
N PRO A 53 3.48 4.13 10.63
CA PRO A 53 3.33 4.45 12.03
C PRO A 53 4.65 5.06 12.51
N VAL A 54 4.68 6.37 12.69
CA VAL A 54 5.79 7.02 13.37
C VAL A 54 5.66 6.63 14.83
N VAL A 55 6.42 5.62 15.26
CA VAL A 55 6.70 5.46 16.68
C VAL A 55 7.62 6.63 17.05
N LEU A 56 7.01 7.79 17.30
CA LEU A 56 7.64 8.84 18.09
C LEU A 56 7.71 8.28 19.51
N SER A 57 8.73 7.48 19.76
CA SER A 57 9.12 7.22 21.13
C SER A 57 9.62 8.53 21.69
N ASP A 58 8.94 9.09 22.69
CA ASP A 58 9.55 10.10 23.57
C ASP A 58 10.68 9.49 24.42
N PHE A 59 10.85 8.17 24.37
CA PHE A 59 11.86 7.41 25.11
C PHE A 59 12.99 6.93 24.19
N ILE A 60 14.12 7.62 24.23
CA ILE A 60 15.39 7.13 23.72
C ILE A 60 16.03 6.29 24.85
N PRO A 61 16.40 5.01 24.65
CA PRO A 61 17.18 4.26 25.63
C PRO A 61 18.57 4.86 25.87
#